data_AF-A0A932Q8Y5-F1
#
_entry.id   AF-A0A932Q8Y5-F1
#
_cell.length_a   1.000
_cell.length_b   1.000
_cell.length_c   1.000
_cell.angle_alpha   90.00
_cell.angle_beta   90.00
_cell.angle_gamma   90.00
#
_symmetry.space_group_name_H-M   'P 1'
#
loop_
_entity.id
_entity.type
_entity.pdbx_description
1 polymer ?
#
loop_
_entity_poly.entity_id
_entity_poly.type
_entity_poly.pdbx_seq_one_letter_code
_entity_poly.pdbx_strand_id
1 'polypeptide(L)'
;MNAPLAKVATAIFDTTRAPEWVEDLEKATLVRWVSGTEYIEYDHINTPFVMKDRDFVSSVKILIEKPAQDSPVLKFVYHSAEDPARPPTRFVRGNLMSTTFILTSLENDTKTHVIGEVHADPMGSVPKWIVNFFQKDWPIDTLQGLRKQVAKADVKTDPRFTALLTAATENQAVPVPVSATPYRASPKTKSQ
;
A
#
# COMPACT_ATOMS: atom_id res chain seq x y z
N MET A 1 -13.17 6.03 6.17
CA MET A 1 -12.08 6.85 6.74
C MET A 1 -12.50 8.31 6.64
N ASN A 2 -12.22 9.12 7.67
CA ASN A 2 -12.58 10.55 7.69
C ASN A 2 -11.48 11.38 7.02
N ALA A 3 -11.27 11.13 5.72
CA ALA A 3 -10.31 11.85 4.91
C ALA A 3 -10.62 11.69 3.41
N PRO A 4 -10.12 12.63 2.58
CA PRO A 4 -10.20 12.58 1.13
C PRO A 4 -9.51 11.36 0.51
N LEU A 5 -10.01 10.93 -0.64
CA LEU A 5 -9.53 9.76 -1.39
C LEU A 5 -8.03 9.82 -1.64
N ALA A 6 -7.53 10.97 -2.09
CA ALA A 6 -6.11 11.17 -2.39
C ALA A 6 -5.22 11.04 -1.15
N LYS A 7 -5.70 11.46 0.03
CA LYS A 7 -4.96 11.33 1.30
C LYS A 7 -4.86 9.87 1.72
N VAL A 8 -5.95 9.11 1.59
CA VAL A 8 -5.96 7.67 1.87
C VAL A 8 -5.06 6.91 0.91
N ALA A 9 -5.13 7.21 -0.39
CA ALA A 9 -4.25 6.62 -1.39
C ALA A 9 -2.77 6.91 -1.11
N THR A 10 -2.46 8.13 -0.64
CA THR A 10 -1.10 8.51 -0.22
C THR A 10 -0.62 7.65 0.93
N ALA A 11 -1.45 7.42 1.95
CA ALA A 11 -1.05 6.61 3.11
C ALA A 11 -0.78 5.14 2.74
N ILE A 12 -1.53 4.58 1.79
CA ILE A 12 -1.29 3.23 1.25
C ILE A 12 0.02 3.17 0.45
N PHE A 13 0.28 4.18 -0.39
CA PHE A 13 1.47 4.23 -1.24
C PHE A 13 2.77 4.58 -0.49
N ASP A 14 2.70 5.31 0.63
CA ASP A 14 3.87 5.81 1.35
C ASP A 14 4.63 4.69 2.08
N THR A 15 5.47 3.99 1.32
CA THR A 15 6.36 2.93 1.80
C THR A 15 7.27 3.38 2.95
N THR A 16 7.60 4.67 3.06
CA THR A 16 8.47 5.18 4.13
C THR A 16 7.76 5.22 5.49
N ARG A 17 6.43 5.33 5.47
CA ARG A 17 5.60 5.38 6.66
C ARG A 17 4.69 4.16 6.83
N ALA A 18 4.72 3.22 5.89
CA ALA A 18 4.00 1.94 6.00
C ALA A 18 4.28 1.18 7.32
N PRO A 19 5.53 1.10 7.82
CA PRO A 19 5.83 0.53 9.14
C PRO A 19 5.14 1.23 10.33
N GLU A 20 4.61 2.45 10.16
CA GLU A 20 3.89 3.15 11.22
C GLU A 20 2.45 2.63 11.41
N TRP A 21 1.92 1.84 10.48
CA TRP A 21 0.51 1.47 10.45
C TRP A 21 0.20 0.05 10.00
N VAL A 22 1.10 -0.61 9.29
CA VAL A 22 1.02 -2.06 9.04
C VAL A 22 1.77 -2.75 10.17
N GLU A 23 1.05 -3.57 10.93
CA GLU A 23 1.65 -4.37 12.00
C GLU A 23 2.67 -5.36 11.42
N ASP A 24 3.76 -5.59 12.16
CA ASP A 24 4.87 -6.46 11.80
C ASP A 24 5.64 -6.09 10.51
N LEU A 25 5.27 -5.03 9.80
CA LEU A 25 6.04 -4.53 8.66
C LEU A 25 7.27 -3.74 9.16
N GLU A 26 8.44 -4.37 9.09
CA GLU A 26 9.70 -3.75 9.51
C GLU A 26 10.19 -2.72 8.49
N LYS A 27 9.99 -3.03 7.21
CA LYS A 27 10.48 -2.19 6.12
C LYS A 27 9.66 -2.41 4.86
N ALA A 28 9.17 -1.31 4.30
CA ALA A 28 8.72 -1.25 2.92
C ALA A 28 9.69 -0.39 2.09
N THR A 29 9.75 -0.62 0.78
CA THR A 29 10.56 0.18 -0.13
C THR A 29 9.96 0.17 -1.53
N LEU A 30 9.63 1.34 -2.06
CA LEU A 30 9.46 1.53 -3.51
C LEU A 30 10.78 1.17 -4.22
N VAL A 31 10.79 0.05 -4.94
CA VAL A 31 11.98 -0.44 -5.66
C VAL A 31 12.20 0.37 -6.92
N ARG A 32 11.16 0.48 -7.76
CA ARG A 32 11.15 1.29 -8.99
C ARG A 32 9.73 1.44 -9.53
N TRP A 33 9.55 2.43 -10.39
CA TRP A 33 8.36 2.49 -11.23
C TRP A 33 8.51 1.59 -12.46
N VAL A 34 7.39 1.00 -12.89
CA VAL A 34 7.25 0.26 -14.16
C VAL A 34 6.57 1.16 -15.18
N SER A 35 5.54 1.91 -14.77
CA SER A 35 4.78 2.84 -15.60
C SER A 35 4.26 4.02 -14.78
N GLY A 36 3.29 4.80 -15.29
CA GLY A 36 2.67 5.87 -14.51
C GLY A 36 1.77 5.40 -13.37
N THR A 37 1.33 4.14 -13.44
CA THR A 37 0.35 3.54 -12.54
C THR A 37 0.79 2.15 -12.07
N GLU A 38 2.03 1.75 -12.32
CA GLU A 38 2.56 0.47 -11.88
C GLU A 38 3.97 0.64 -11.31
N TYR A 39 4.23 0.03 -10.17
CA TYR A 39 5.53 0.06 -9.51
C TYR A 39 5.85 -1.27 -8.84
N ILE A 40 7.14 -1.48 -8.57
CA ILE A 40 7.63 -2.60 -7.79
C ILE A 40 7.88 -2.14 -6.36
N GLU A 41 7.37 -2.90 -5.41
CA GLU A 41 7.52 -2.70 -3.97
C GLU A 41 8.22 -3.90 -3.34
N TYR A 42 9.00 -3.64 -2.28
CA TYR A 42 9.62 -4.66 -1.44
C TYR A 42 9.18 -4.47 0.00
N ASP A 43 8.72 -5.56 0.61
CA ASP A 43 8.29 -5.60 2.00
C ASP A 43 9.07 -6.66 2.78
N HIS A 44 9.49 -6.30 4.00
CA HIS A 44 10.05 -7.21 4.99
C HIS A 44 9.11 -7.22 6.20
N ILE A 45 8.55 -8.39 6.46
CA ILE A 45 7.61 -8.64 7.56
C ILE A 45 8.35 -9.44 8.63
N ASN A 46 8.40 -8.88 9.84
CA ASN A 46 8.84 -9.58 11.04
C ASN A 46 7.85 -10.67 11.38
N THR A 47 8.35 -11.77 11.92
CA THR A 47 7.52 -12.91 12.26
C THR A 47 7.82 -13.34 13.68
N PRO A 48 6.91 -14.10 14.33
CA PRO A 48 7.19 -14.64 15.66
C PRO A 48 8.54 -15.38 15.67
N PHE A 49 9.33 -15.20 16.73
CA PHE A 49 10.73 -15.68 16.85
C PHE A 49 10.94 -17.17 16.53
N VAL A 50 9.87 -17.97 16.58
CA VAL A 50 9.85 -19.40 16.22
C VAL A 50 9.95 -19.66 14.73
N MET A 51 9.93 -18.63 13.89
CA MET A 51 10.07 -18.74 12.44
C MET A 51 10.93 -17.62 11.84
N LYS A 52 11.39 -17.83 10.61
CA LYS A 52 12.16 -16.83 9.86
C LYS A 52 11.25 -15.72 9.34
N ASP A 53 11.72 -14.49 9.30
CA ASP A 53 10.99 -13.41 8.65
C ASP A 53 10.63 -13.71 7.20
N ARG A 54 9.62 -13.00 6.70
CA ARG A 54 9.18 -13.09 5.31
C ARG A 54 9.55 -11.82 4.58
N ASP A 55 9.88 -11.98 3.31
CA ASP A 55 9.93 -10.87 2.39
C ASP A 55 9.03 -11.07 1.18
N PHE A 56 8.56 -9.97 0.62
CA PHE A 56 7.70 -9.93 -0.55
C PHE A 56 8.29 -8.96 -1.56
N VAL A 57 8.22 -9.33 -2.83
CA VAL A 57 8.45 -8.43 -3.95
C VAL A 57 7.16 -8.42 -4.73
N SER A 58 6.54 -7.24 -4.86
CA SER A 58 5.20 -7.10 -5.41
C SER A 58 5.21 -6.13 -6.58
N SER A 59 4.53 -6.48 -7.67
CA SER A 59 4.06 -5.49 -8.64
C SER A 59 2.73 -4.93 -8.16
N VAL A 60 2.65 -3.61 -8.09
CA VAL A 60 1.49 -2.87 -7.59
C VAL A 60 0.93 -2.03 -8.71
N LYS A 61 -0.31 -2.31 -9.12
CA LYS A 61 -1.05 -1.57 -10.13
C LYS A 61 -2.07 -0.64 -9.47
N ILE A 62 -2.10 0.60 -9.93
CA ILE A 62 -3.05 1.63 -9.53
C ILE A 62 -4.09 1.74 -10.66
N LEU A 63 -5.32 1.35 -10.36
CA LEU A 63 -6.44 1.45 -11.29
C LEU A 63 -7.37 2.55 -10.84
N ILE A 64 -7.91 3.30 -11.80
CA ILE A 64 -8.91 4.34 -11.54
C ILE A 64 -10.12 4.02 -12.36
N GLU A 65 -11.25 3.90 -11.68
CA GLU A 65 -12.55 3.65 -12.28
C GLU A 65 -13.45 4.85 -11.98
N LYS A 66 -14.19 5.28 -13.00
CA LYS A 66 -15.36 6.15 -12.81
C LYS A 66 -16.60 5.27 -12.80
N PRO A 67 -17.18 4.93 -11.64
CA PRO A 67 -18.52 4.38 -11.62
C PRO A 67 -19.52 5.41 -12.15
N ALA A 68 -20.68 4.94 -12.61
CA ALA A 68 -21.73 5.74 -13.22
C ALA A 68 -22.38 6.82 -12.32
N GLN A 69 -21.91 6.96 -11.06
CA GLN A 69 -22.45 7.87 -10.03
C GLN A 69 -21.44 8.96 -9.61
N ASP A 70 -20.52 9.33 -10.50
CA ASP A 70 -19.55 10.45 -10.34
C ASP A 70 -18.56 10.37 -9.15
N SER A 71 -18.50 9.25 -8.43
CA SER A 71 -17.59 9.07 -7.30
C SER A 71 -16.35 8.27 -7.72
N PRO A 72 -15.14 8.86 -7.83
CA PRO A 72 -13.96 8.13 -8.29
C PRO A 72 -13.65 6.95 -7.37
N VAL A 73 -13.28 5.82 -7.99
CA VAL A 73 -12.79 4.62 -7.31
C VAL A 73 -11.33 4.43 -7.69
N LEU A 74 -10.46 4.35 -6.69
CA LEU A 74 -9.05 4.04 -6.86
C LEU A 74 -8.76 2.66 -6.28
N LYS A 75 -8.11 1.80 -7.05
CA LYS A 75 -7.71 0.46 -6.61
C LYS A 75 -6.19 0.32 -6.62
N PHE A 76 -5.63 -0.20 -5.55
CA PHE A 76 -4.27 -0.74 -5.56
C PHE A 76 -4.36 -2.25 -5.64
N VAL A 77 -3.69 -2.86 -6.61
CA VAL A 77 -3.70 -4.30 -6.84
C VAL A 77 -2.27 -4.81 -6.83
N TYR A 78 -1.93 -5.59 -5.81
CA TYR A 78 -0.61 -6.17 -5.58
C TYR A 78 -0.60 -7.62 -6.03
N HIS A 79 0.45 -8.03 -6.72
CA HIS A 79 0.75 -9.43 -7.04
C HIS A 79 2.23 -9.68 -6.85
N SER A 80 2.62 -10.90 -6.46
CA SER A 80 4.04 -11.27 -6.42
C SER A 80 4.71 -11.02 -7.77
N ALA A 81 5.92 -10.50 -7.71
CA ALA A 81 6.77 -10.24 -8.85
C ALA A 81 8.20 -10.70 -8.55
N GLU A 82 8.95 -10.93 -9.62
CA GLU A 82 10.40 -11.07 -9.54
C GLU A 82 11.04 -9.75 -10.02
N ASP A 83 12.08 -9.29 -9.32
CA ASP A 83 12.84 -8.13 -9.74
C ASP A 83 14.34 -8.34 -9.45
N PRO A 84 15.24 -8.15 -10.44
CA PRO A 84 16.68 -8.31 -10.23
C PRO A 84 17.29 -7.41 -9.15
N ALA A 85 16.66 -6.26 -8.85
CA ALA A 85 17.10 -5.39 -7.76
C ALA A 85 16.76 -5.95 -6.37
N ARG A 86 15.94 -7.00 -6.29
CA ARG A 86 15.50 -7.67 -5.06
C ARG A 86 15.64 -9.20 -5.16
N PRO A 87 16.88 -9.71 -5.32
CA PRO A 87 17.13 -11.15 -5.32
C PRO A 87 16.70 -11.78 -3.98
N PRO A 88 16.54 -13.12 -3.93
CA PRO A 88 16.24 -13.82 -2.69
C PRO A 88 17.20 -13.44 -1.56
N THR A 89 16.66 -13.25 -0.36
CA THR A 89 17.42 -12.84 0.82
C THR A 89 17.57 -14.03 1.78
N ARG A 90 18.01 -13.76 3.02
CA ARG A 90 18.00 -14.76 4.10
C ARG A 90 16.57 -15.08 4.62
N PHE A 91 15.60 -14.25 4.27
CA PHE A 91 14.20 -14.38 4.65
C PHE A 91 13.48 -15.37 3.73
N VAL A 92 12.32 -15.86 4.17
CA VAL A 92 11.48 -16.71 3.34
C VAL A 92 10.70 -15.82 2.38
N ARG A 93 10.94 -15.98 1.07
CA ARG A 93 10.16 -15.26 0.04
C ARG A 93 8.71 -15.76 0.05
N GLY A 94 7.78 -14.91 0.46
CA GLY A 94 6.36 -15.19 0.41
C GLY A 94 5.78 -15.05 -1.00
N ASN A 95 4.63 -15.67 -1.24
CA ASN A 95 3.89 -15.55 -2.48
C ASN A 95 2.54 -14.86 -2.22
N LEU A 96 2.49 -13.57 -2.50
CA LEU A 96 1.26 -12.79 -2.58
C LEU A 96 0.50 -13.14 -3.87
N MET A 97 -0.60 -13.88 -3.76
CA MET A 97 -1.44 -14.21 -4.91
C MET A 97 -2.22 -12.98 -5.38
N SER A 98 -2.80 -12.23 -4.44
CA SER A 98 -3.39 -10.91 -4.69
C SER A 98 -3.55 -10.15 -3.37
N THR A 99 -3.31 -8.84 -3.38
CA THR A 99 -3.86 -7.93 -2.36
C THR A 99 -4.51 -6.76 -3.06
N THR A 100 -5.72 -6.40 -2.63
CA THR A 100 -6.47 -5.30 -3.23
C THR A 100 -6.92 -4.33 -2.16
N PHE A 101 -6.61 -3.05 -2.34
CA PHE A 101 -7.26 -1.95 -1.63
C PHE A 101 -8.18 -1.22 -2.60
N ILE A 102 -9.48 -1.24 -2.33
CA ILE A 102 -10.49 -0.50 -3.09
C ILE A 102 -10.90 0.72 -2.28
N LEU A 103 -10.66 1.90 -2.84
CA LEU A 103 -10.94 3.19 -2.23
C LEU A 103 -12.04 3.90 -3.00
N THR A 104 -13.15 4.19 -2.34
CA THR A 104 -14.28 4.90 -2.95
C THR A 104 -14.47 6.23 -2.23
N SER A 105 -14.42 7.33 -2.97
CA SER A 105 -14.73 8.65 -2.42
C SER A 105 -16.19 8.72 -1.99
N LEU A 106 -16.46 9.37 -0.85
CA LEU A 106 -17.78 9.59 -0.27
C LEU A 106 -17.92 11.05 0.18
N GLU A 107 -19.17 11.52 0.29
CA GLU A 107 -19.50 12.83 0.86
C GLU A 107 -18.65 13.97 0.28
N ASN A 108 -18.66 14.10 -1.06
CA ASN A 108 -17.89 15.12 -1.79
C ASN A 108 -16.39 15.13 -1.42
N ASP A 109 -15.79 13.93 -1.36
CA ASP A 109 -14.38 13.70 -1.03
C ASP A 109 -13.94 14.13 0.38
N THR A 110 -14.87 14.21 1.32
CA THR A 110 -14.52 14.41 2.74
C THR A 110 -14.28 13.10 3.48
N LYS A 111 -14.81 11.99 2.93
CA LYS A 111 -14.65 10.63 3.46
C LYS A 111 -14.28 9.66 2.35
N THR A 112 -13.66 8.55 2.74
CA THR A 112 -13.31 7.45 1.83
C THR A 112 -13.76 6.12 2.41
N HIS A 113 -14.53 5.34 1.67
CA HIS A 113 -14.78 3.94 1.98
C HIS A 113 -13.59 3.10 1.52
N VAL A 114 -13.13 2.17 2.36
CA VAL A 114 -11.95 1.34 2.08
C VAL A 114 -12.30 -0.12 2.30
N ILE A 115 -12.08 -0.92 1.27
CA ILE A 115 -12.12 -2.39 1.33
C ILE A 115 -10.70 -2.88 1.12
N GLY A 116 -10.22 -3.76 2.00
CA GLY A 116 -8.95 -4.46 1.88
C GLY A 116 -9.20 -5.95 1.74
N GLU A 117 -8.61 -6.57 0.71
CA GLU A 117 -8.68 -8.01 0.45
C GLU A 117 -7.26 -8.55 0.31
N VAL A 118 -6.95 -9.66 0.97
CA VAL A 118 -5.62 -10.29 0.91
C VAL A 118 -5.77 -11.77 0.64
N HIS A 119 -5.05 -12.25 -0.36
CA HIS A 119 -4.84 -13.64 -0.66
C HIS A 119 -3.34 -13.89 -0.82
N ALA A 120 -2.75 -14.50 0.20
CA ALA A 120 -1.33 -14.80 0.24
C ALA A 120 -1.12 -16.27 0.61
N ASP A 121 -0.12 -16.88 -0.03
CA ASP A 121 0.48 -18.11 0.44
C ASP A 121 1.81 -17.76 1.13
N PRO A 122 1.89 -17.91 2.46
CA PRO A 122 3.08 -17.50 3.21
C PRO A 122 4.32 -18.36 2.92
N MET A 123 4.16 -19.47 2.17
CA MET A 123 5.20 -20.40 1.74
C MET A 123 6.01 -21.04 2.89
N GLY A 124 6.39 -22.31 2.72
CA GLY A 124 7.13 -23.09 3.72
C GLY A 124 6.26 -23.67 4.85
N SER A 125 6.93 -24.19 5.88
CA SER A 125 6.27 -24.86 7.01
C SER A 125 5.73 -23.84 8.02
N VAL A 126 4.57 -23.25 7.74
CA VAL A 126 3.89 -22.34 8.67
C VAL A 126 2.93 -23.13 9.56
N PRO A 127 3.09 -23.10 10.89
CA PRO A 127 2.10 -23.65 11.81
C PRO A 127 0.71 -23.07 11.55
N LYS A 128 -0.34 -23.90 11.57
CA LYS A 128 -1.72 -23.47 11.30
C LYS A 128 -2.19 -22.32 12.20
N TRP A 129 -1.70 -22.23 13.43
CA TRP A 129 -2.05 -21.15 14.35
C TRP A 129 -1.54 -19.78 13.87
N ILE A 130 -0.42 -19.72 13.16
CA ILE A 130 0.12 -18.49 12.56
C ILE A 130 -0.74 -18.05 11.38
N VAL A 131 -1.15 -18.99 10.52
CA VAL A 131 -2.08 -18.73 9.41
C VAL A 131 -3.39 -18.14 9.93
N ASN A 132 -3.94 -18.71 11.01
CA ASN A 132 -5.19 -18.23 11.59
C ASN A 132 -5.06 -16.82 12.21
N PHE A 133 -3.94 -16.51 12.85
CA PHE A 133 -3.68 -15.18 13.41
C PHE A 133 -3.65 -14.11 12.31
N PHE A 134 -2.89 -14.36 11.24
CA PHE A 134 -2.84 -13.47 10.07
C PHE A 134 -4.19 -13.36 9.34
N GLN A 135 -5.02 -14.40 9.32
CA GLN A 135 -6.33 -14.31 8.65
C GLN A 135 -7.38 -13.56 9.47
N LYS A 136 -7.33 -13.63 10.79
CA LYS A 136 -8.39 -13.11 11.65
C LYS A 136 -8.18 -11.66 12.06
N ASP A 137 -7.00 -11.35 12.59
CA ASP A 137 -6.77 -10.09 13.30
C ASP A 137 -6.09 -9.06 12.40
N TRP A 138 -5.10 -9.48 11.61
CA TRP A 138 -4.32 -8.61 10.72
C TRP A 138 -5.16 -7.72 9.78
N PRO A 139 -6.26 -8.16 9.14
CA PRO A 139 -7.06 -7.26 8.30
C PRO A 139 -7.71 -6.12 9.08
N ILE A 140 -8.18 -6.41 10.30
CA ILE A 140 -8.81 -5.42 11.18
C ILE A 140 -7.73 -4.44 11.65
N ASP A 141 -6.60 -4.94 12.14
CA ASP A 141 -5.52 -4.12 12.68
C ASP A 141 -4.90 -3.23 11.60
N THR A 142 -4.72 -3.76 10.39
CA THR A 142 -4.25 -3.00 9.22
C THR A 142 -5.19 -1.84 8.88
N LEU A 143 -6.51 -2.08 8.80
CA LEU A 143 -7.47 -1.00 8.49
C LEU A 143 -7.60 0.02 9.63
N GLN A 144 -7.45 -0.41 10.89
CA GLN A 144 -7.41 0.48 12.05
C GLN A 144 -6.12 1.33 12.07
N GLY A 145 -4.98 0.70 11.80
CA GLY A 145 -3.68 1.36 11.64
C GLY A 145 -3.74 2.41 10.54
N LEU A 146 -4.24 2.04 9.36
CA LEU A 146 -4.41 2.96 8.23
C LEU A 146 -5.33 4.13 8.59
N ARG A 147 -6.43 3.89 9.32
CA ARG A 147 -7.32 4.95 9.81
C ARG A 147 -6.57 5.93 10.73
N LYS A 148 -5.74 5.44 11.65
CA LYS A 148 -4.90 6.27 12.53
C LYS A 148 -3.86 7.04 11.73
N GLN A 149 -3.24 6.40 10.74
CA GLN A 149 -2.23 7.02 9.88
C GLN A 149 -2.81 8.20 9.11
N VAL A 150 -3.92 7.99 8.45
CA VAL A 150 -4.60 9.01 7.65
C VAL A 150 -5.09 10.19 8.51
N ALA A 151 -5.36 9.97 9.80
CA ALA A 151 -5.75 11.03 10.74
C ALA A 151 -4.57 11.95 11.14
N LYS A 152 -3.31 11.53 10.93
CA LYS A 152 -2.16 12.36 11.25
C LYS A 152 -2.13 13.61 10.36
N ALA A 153 -1.83 14.77 10.96
CA ALA A 153 -1.76 16.05 10.27
C ALA A 153 -0.54 16.17 9.36
N ASP A 154 0.53 15.43 9.65
CA ASP A 154 1.79 15.43 8.89
C ASP A 154 1.76 14.50 7.66
N VAL A 155 0.72 13.66 7.51
CA VAL A 155 0.45 12.91 6.28
C VAL A 155 -0.12 13.88 5.25
N LYS A 156 0.73 14.34 4.33
CA LYS A 156 0.35 15.23 3.24
C LYS A 156 0.00 14.44 2.00
N THR A 157 -1.06 14.84 1.30
CA THR A 157 -1.45 14.24 0.02
C THR A 157 -0.30 14.32 -0.98
N ASP A 158 0.02 13.19 -1.60
CA ASP A 158 0.96 13.13 -2.69
C ASP A 158 0.32 13.72 -3.97
N PRO A 159 0.96 14.72 -4.62
CA PRO A 159 0.41 15.36 -5.82
C PRO A 159 0.05 14.40 -6.94
N ARG A 160 0.70 13.22 -7.02
CA ARG A 160 0.39 12.21 -8.03
C ARG A 160 -1.04 11.72 -7.92
N PHE A 161 -1.58 11.52 -6.71
CA PHE A 161 -2.96 11.06 -6.55
C PHE A 161 -3.97 12.14 -6.92
N THR A 162 -3.66 13.42 -6.65
CA THR A 162 -4.48 14.53 -7.16
C THR A 162 -4.46 14.56 -8.69
N ALA A 163 -3.28 14.50 -9.31
CA ALA A 163 -3.16 14.50 -10.77
C ALA A 163 -3.84 13.30 -11.44
N LEU A 164 -3.72 12.11 -10.83
CA LEU A 164 -4.37 10.88 -11.25
C LEU A 164 -5.90 11.01 -11.26
N LEU A 165 -6.48 11.57 -10.19
CA LEU A 165 -7.93 11.78 -10.10
C LEU A 165 -8.42 12.86 -11.07
N THR A 166 -7.65 13.93 -11.29
CA THR A 166 -7.97 14.97 -12.29
C THR A 166 -7.93 14.41 -13.71
N ALA A 167 -6.84 13.74 -14.10
CA ALA A 167 -6.68 13.14 -15.43
C ALA A 167 -7.79 12.11 -15.73
N ALA A 168 -8.14 11.30 -14.73
CA ALA A 168 -9.28 10.41 -14.85
C ALA A 168 -10.56 11.20 -15.11
N THR A 169 -10.86 12.24 -14.33
CA THR A 169 -12.03 13.12 -14.50
C THR A 169 -12.14 13.73 -15.90
N GLU A 170 -11.01 14.09 -16.50
CA GLU A 170 -10.95 14.72 -17.82
C GLU A 170 -10.88 13.73 -19.00
N ASN A 171 -10.95 12.41 -18.78
CA ASN A 171 -10.75 11.36 -19.79
C ASN A 171 -9.42 11.50 -20.55
N GLN A 172 -8.38 12.00 -19.86
CA GLN A 172 -7.04 12.15 -20.43
C GLN A 172 -6.16 10.94 -20.08
N ALA A 173 -5.13 10.71 -20.89
CA ALA A 173 -4.13 9.71 -20.57
C ALA A 173 -3.42 10.09 -19.27
N VAL A 174 -3.30 9.13 -18.35
CA VAL A 174 -2.59 9.32 -17.08
C VAL A 174 -1.13 9.69 -17.37
N PRO A 175 -0.64 10.88 -16.95
CA PRO A 175 0.75 11.23 -17.13
C PRO A 175 1.65 10.30 -16.31
N VAL A 176 2.66 9.73 -16.95
CA VAL A 176 3.72 8.99 -16.25
C VAL A 176 4.47 9.98 -15.35
N PRO A 177 4.59 9.74 -14.03
CA PRO A 177 5.43 10.58 -13.19
C PRO A 177 6.87 10.51 -13.70
N VAL A 178 7.39 11.65 -14.15
CA VAL A 178 8.80 11.77 -14.56
C VAL A 178 9.67 11.64 -13.33
N SER A 179 10.46 10.55 -13.30
CA SER A 179 11.53 10.17 -12.36
C SER A 179 11.19 10.13 -10.85
N ALA A 180 11.47 8.94 -10.29
CA ALA A 180 11.32 8.60 -8.89
C ALA A 180 12.30 9.41 -8.01
N THR A 181 11.93 10.64 -7.65
CA THR A 181 12.44 11.18 -6.40
C THR A 181 11.70 10.43 -5.29
N PRO A 182 12.38 9.70 -4.38
CA PRO A 182 11.69 9.08 -3.27
C PRO A 182 10.91 10.17 -2.54
N TYR A 183 9.62 9.91 -2.30
CA TYR A 183 8.81 10.77 -1.44
C TYR A 183 9.59 10.95 -0.13
N ARG A 184 10.15 12.14 0.07
CA ARG A 184 10.95 12.45 1.26
C ARG A 184 9.97 12.99 2.28
N ALA A 185 9.45 12.12 3.13
CA ALA A 185 8.81 12.57 4.35
C ALA A 185 9.76 13.54 5.07
N SER A 186 9.24 14.68 5.54
CA SER A 186 10.03 15.63 6.28
C SER A 186 10.69 14.91 7.45
N PRO A 187 12.01 15.06 7.68
CA PRO A 187 12.68 14.37 8.77
C PRO A 187 12.01 14.78 10.08
N LYS A 188 11.65 13.79 10.91
CA LYS A 188 11.22 14.03 12.29
C LYS A 188 12.34 14.79 12.99
N THR A 189 12.12 16.06 13.30
CA THR A 189 12.90 16.77 14.30
C THR A 189 12.69 16.04 15.62
N LYS A 190 13.66 15.21 16.02
CA LYS A 190 13.73 14.75 17.41
C LYS A 190 14.00 16.00 18.25
N SER A 191 13.03 16.48 19.02
CA SER A 191 13.34 17.36 20.14
C SER A 191 14.17 16.54 21.13
N GLN A 192 15.43 16.94 21.30
CA GLN A 192 16.18 16.62 22.51
C GLN A 192 15.63 17.46 23.67
#